data_AF-A0A7L9C9S2-F1
#
_entry.id   AF-A0A7L9C9S2-F1
#
_cell.length_a   1.000
_cell.length_b   1.000
_cell.length_c   1.000
_cell.angle_alpha   90.00
_cell.angle_beta   90.00
_cell.angle_gamma   90.00
#
_symmetry.space_group_name_H-M   'P 1'
#
loop_
_entity.id
_entity.type
_entity.pdbx_description
1 polymer ?
#
loop_
_entity_poly.entity_id
_entity_poly.type
_entity_poly.pdbx_seq_one_letter_code
_entity_poly.pdbx_strand_id
1 'polypeptide(L)' 'MIRALKEYGFEFLREGSNHTIFTNGKLNIPIGRHKEIDRDTTKLIAKGFIS' A
#
# COMPACT_ATOMS: atom_id res chain seq x y z
N MET A 1 5.39 3.85 7.11
CA MET A 1 4.54 3.43 5.97
C MET A 1 3.04 3.41 6.31
N ILE A 2 2.58 2.64 7.29
CA ILE A 2 1.15 2.55 7.65
C ILE A 2 0.57 3.93 8.04
N ARG A 3 1.34 4.78 8.72
CA ARG A 3 0.95 6.17 9.02
C ARG A 3 0.69 7.00 7.75
N ALA A 4 1.62 6.99 6.79
CA ALA A 4 1.44 7.68 5.51
C ALA A 4 0.22 7.14 4.75
N LEU A 5 0.03 5.82 4.70
CA LEU A 5 -1.18 5.23 4.12
C LEU A 5 -2.45 5.78 4.78
N LYS A 6 -2.45 5.87 6.11
CA LYS A 6 -3.56 6.49 6.87
C LYS A 6 -3.77 7.97 6.51
N GLU A 7 -2.70 8.74 6.34
CA GLU A 7 -2.77 10.16 5.92
C GLU A 7 -3.33 10.32 4.49
N TYR A 8 -3.04 9.37 3.60
CA TYR A 8 -3.59 9.32 2.24
C TYR A 8 -4.98 8.64 2.16
N GLY A 9 -5.59 8.30 3.30
CA GLY A 9 -6.92 7.67 3.36
C GLY A 9 -6.96 6.20 2.95
N PHE A 10 -5.81 5.51 2.96
CA PHE A 10 -5.76 4.07 2.76
C PHE A 10 -6.10 3.32 4.05
N GLU A 11 -7.04 2.41 3.93
CA GLU A 11 -7.52 1.53 4.98
C GLU A 11 -7.16 0.08 4.66
N PHE A 12 -7.15 -0.77 5.69
CA PHE A 12 -6.94 -2.20 5.50
C PHE A 12 -8.10 -2.80 4.71
N LEU A 13 -7.79 -3.53 3.63
CA LEU A 13 -8.78 -4.24 2.84
C LEU A 13 -8.82 -5.73 3.21
N ARG A 14 -7.67 -6.41 3.13
CA ARG A 14 -7.56 -7.84 3.42
C ARG A 14 -6.11 -8.27 3.63
N GLU A 15 -5.91 -9.32 4.41
CA GLU A 15 -4.61 -9.96 4.58
C GLU A 15 -4.56 -11.27 3.77
N GLY A 16 -3.55 -11.41 2.92
CA GLY A 16 -3.17 -12.66 2.27
C GLY A 16 -1.95 -13.27 2.95
N SER A 17 -1.63 -14.53 2.63
CA SER A 17 -0.59 -15.32 3.31
C SER A 17 0.82 -14.68 3.36
N ASN A 18 1.13 -13.75 2.46
CA ASN A 18 2.45 -13.10 2.40
C ASN A 18 2.39 -11.55 2.23
N HIS A 19 1.19 -10.98 2.12
CA HIS A 19 1.02 -9.53 1.94
C HIS A 19 -0.32 -9.05 2.47
N THR A 20 -0.34 -7.81 2.95
CA THR A 20 -1.51 -7.09 3.41
C THR A 20 -1.93 -6.10 2.33
N ILE A 21 -3.19 -6.13 1.92
CA ILE A 21 -3.73 -5.23 0.91
C ILE A 21 -4.40 -4.04 1.61
N PHE A 22 -4.04 -2.82 1.21
CA PHE A 22 -4.71 -1.59 1.62
C PHE A 22 -5.48 -0.98 0.45
N THR A 23 -6.57 -0.28 0.73
CA THR A 23 -7.39 0.42 -0.26
C THR A 23 -7.78 1.81 0.22
N ASN A 24 -7.92 2.78 -0.68
CA ASN A 24 -8.57 4.07 -0.38
C ASN A 24 -9.91 4.23 -1.12
N GLY A 25 -10.50 3.13 -1.57
CA GLY A 25 -11.72 3.10 -2.38
C GLY A 25 -11.51 3.43 -3.87
N LYS A 26 -10.35 3.96 -4.27
CA LYS A 26 -9.98 4.19 -5.68
C LYS A 26 -8.87 3.26 -6.14
N LEU A 27 -7.92 2.95 -5.26
CA LEU A 27 -6.73 2.15 -5.55
C LEU A 27 -6.54 1.09 -4.48
N ASN A 28 -6.07 -0.09 -4.90
CA ASN A 28 -5.71 -1.20 -4.03
C ASN A 28 -4.20 -1.44 -4.11
N ILE A 29 -3.51 -1.47 -2.98
CA ILE A 29 -2.05 -1.66 -2.89
C ILE A 29 -1.70 -2.88 -2.02
N PRO A 30 -1.06 -3.92 -2.58
CA PRO A 30 -0.54 -5.04 -1.80
C PRO A 30 0.82 -4.70 -1.17
N ILE A 31 0.96 -4.93 0.12
CA ILE A 31 2.16 -4.64 0.92
C ILE A 31 2.69 -5.94 1.53
N GLY A 32 3.85 -6.39 1.08
CA GLY A 32 4.46 -7.64 1.58
C GLY A 32 4.92 -7.55 3.04
N ARG A 33 4.61 -8.57 3.88
CA ARG A 33 5.02 -8.62 5.30
C ARG A 33 6.54 -8.65 5.49
N HIS A 34 7.25 -9.23 4.53
CA HIS A 34 8.70 -9.41 4.62
C HIS A 34 9.51 -8.28 3.98
N LYS A 35 8.84 -7.31 3.35
CA LYS A 35 9.43 -6.13 2.72
C LYS A 35 9.04 -4.88 3.51
N GLU A 36 9.10 -4.99 4.83
CA GLU A 36 8.89 -3.83 5.69
C GLU A 36 10.02 -2.82 5.42
N ILE A 37 9.66 -1.84 4.58
CA ILE A 37 10.20 -0.48 4.51
C ILE A 37 11.62 -0.37 3.92
N ASP A 38 11.72 -0.36 2.58
CA ASP A 38 12.69 0.55 1.94
C ASP A 38 12.23 0.90 0.52
N ARG A 39 11.85 2.16 0.31
CA ARG A 39 11.66 2.88 -0.98
C ARG A 39 10.61 2.39 -2.01
N ASP A 40 10.24 1.11 -2.05
CA ASP A 40 9.35 0.57 -3.08
C ASP A 40 7.90 1.08 -2.98
N THR A 41 7.39 1.33 -1.77
CA THR A 41 5.99 1.80 -1.58
C THR A 41 5.77 3.18 -2.18
N THR A 42 6.71 4.11 -2.05
CA THR A 42 6.61 5.44 -2.67
C THR A 42 6.56 5.32 -4.19
N LYS A 43 7.34 4.40 -4.76
CA LYS A 43 7.34 4.12 -6.20
C LYS A 43 6.04 3.46 -6.66
N LEU A 44 5.46 2.58 -5.85
CA LEU A 44 4.15 1.96 -6.13
C LEU A 44 3.03 3.00 -6.15
N ILE A 45 3.00 3.91 -5.18
CA ILE A 45 2.04 5.03 -5.17
C ILE A 45 2.29 5.94 -6.38
N ALA A 46 3.54 6.33 -6.65
CA ALA A 46 3.88 7.17 -7.80
C ALA A 46 3.54 6.53 -9.15
N LYS A 47 3.69 5.20 -9.28
CA LYS A 47 3.38 4.47 -10.53
C LYS A 47 1.88 4.26 -10.74
N GLY A 48 1.08 4.17 -9.67
CA GLY A 48 -0.38 4.10 -9.76
C GLY A 48 -1.06 5.41 -10.17
N PHE A 49 -0.34 6.55 -10.10
CA PHE A 49 -0.82 7.86 -10.53
C PHE A 49 -0.45 8.24 -11.98
N ILE A 50 0.32 7.39 -12.68
CA ILE A 50 0.74 7.62 -14.07
C ILE A 50 0.33 6.40 -14.91
N SER A 51 -0.96 6.31 -15.24
CA SER A 51 -1.45 5.58 -16.42
C SER A 51 -2.79 6.13 -16.85
#